data_AF-A0A1V0NLM6-F1
#
_entry.id   AF-A0A1V0NLM6-F1
#
_cell.length_a   1.000
_cell.length_b   1.000
_cell.length_c   1.000
_cell.angle_alpha   90.00
_cell.angle_beta   90.00
_cell.angle_gamma   90.00
#
_symmetry.space_group_name_H-M   'P 1'
#
loop_
_entity.id
_entity.type
_entity.pdbx_description
1 polymer ?
#
loop_
_entity_poly.entity_id
_entity_poly.type
_entity_poly.pdbx_seq_one_letter_code
_entity_poly.pdbx_strand_id
1 'polypeptide(L)'
;MKKMSKFLILLIIIISIFFLLTIFIVTNINLSNALLGWSEYQAVEFRDKLIYFLSLGWWFILFIIIVFGFAISVKNFKKRWFIGILIIIISTGIWYLIGVSTSISTIDQNIFRKKMSSYSAMTSLLKKKDLRQKDIQLISYSLHFRNPVLQTGVYAVSRIINPVTELQDEYWYYPTNPFLKWSKSSNNITLPVDETISYNKIPWDLIPKMLSESKQRVNKLPVYYRGISILILSESGGRWYWTLSAEDIRGHTTYSDIYSLEGKYIETNTAASTSNSK
;
A
#
# COMPACT_ATOMS: atom_id res chain seq x y z
N MET A 1 -5.59 -16.52 -45.02
CA MET A 1 -4.70 -16.26 -43.87
C MET A 1 -3.97 -14.91 -43.92
N LYS A 2 -3.25 -14.52 -45.00
CA LYS A 2 -2.52 -13.22 -45.07
C LYS A 2 -3.39 -11.95 -44.87
N LYS A 3 -4.60 -11.87 -45.44
CA LYS A 3 -5.51 -10.71 -45.26
C LYS A 3 -6.03 -10.58 -43.82
N MET A 4 -6.35 -11.71 -43.19
CA MET A 4 -6.86 -11.76 -41.82
C MET A 4 -5.78 -11.33 -40.81
N SER A 5 -4.52 -11.70 -41.04
CA SER A 5 -3.38 -11.25 -40.22
C SER A 5 -3.12 -9.74 -40.37
N LYS A 6 -3.24 -9.17 -41.57
CA LYS A 6 -3.08 -7.71 -41.78
C LYS A 6 -4.18 -6.89 -41.09
N PHE A 7 -5.43 -7.36 -41.17
CA PHE A 7 -6.55 -6.73 -40.48
C PHE A 7 -6.37 -6.78 -38.96
N LEU A 8 -5.93 -7.92 -38.43
CA LEU A 8 -5.66 -8.08 -36.99
C LEU A 8 -4.56 -7.13 -36.50
N ILE A 9 -3.47 -6.98 -37.27
CA ILE A 9 -2.37 -6.06 -36.96
C ILE A 9 -2.87 -4.61 -36.95
N LEU A 10 -3.65 -4.20 -37.95
CA LEU A 10 -4.23 -2.86 -38.02
C LEU A 10 -5.13 -2.57 -36.81
N LEU A 11 -5.98 -3.54 -36.43
CA LEU A 11 -6.84 -3.42 -35.26
C LEU A 11 -6.03 -3.25 -33.96
N ILE A 12 -4.95 -4.02 -33.78
CA ILE A 12 -4.06 -3.89 -32.63
C ILE A 12 -3.42 -2.49 -32.58
N ILE A 13 -2.97 -1.95 -33.71
CA ILE A 13 -2.41 -0.60 -33.78
C ILE A 13 -3.45 0.45 -33.39
N ILE A 14 -4.67 0.37 -33.94
CA ILE A 14 -5.76 1.32 -33.62
C ILE A 14 -6.10 1.28 -32.12
N ILE A 15 -6.24 0.08 -31.55
CA ILE A 15 -6.49 -0.09 -30.11
C ILE A 15 -5.36 0.51 -29.29
N SER A 16 -4.11 0.30 -29.71
CA SER A 16 -2.92 0.81 -29.00
C SER A 16 -2.88 2.34 -29.02
N ILE A 17 -3.20 2.96 -30.16
CA ILE A 17 -3.28 4.42 -30.30
C ILE A 17 -4.41 4.97 -29.42
N PHE A 18 -5.60 4.36 -29.45
CA PHE A 18 -6.74 4.78 -28.63
C PHE A 18 -6.42 4.68 -27.13
N PHE A 19 -5.72 3.61 -26.74
CA PHE A 19 -5.27 3.40 -25.37
C PHE A 19 -4.28 4.47 -24.92
N LEU A 20 -3.26 4.80 -25.73
CA LEU A 20 -2.29 5.86 -25.44
C LEU A 20 -2.96 7.23 -25.36
N LEU A 21 -3.89 7.54 -26.26
CA LEU A 21 -4.68 8.77 -26.23
C LEU A 21 -5.51 8.86 -24.94
N THR A 22 -6.15 7.76 -24.53
CA THR A 22 -6.93 7.71 -23.28
C THR A 22 -6.04 8.00 -22.07
N ILE A 23 -4.86 7.39 -21.98
CA ILE A 23 -3.89 7.68 -20.91
C ILE A 23 -3.50 9.16 -20.91
N PHE A 24 -3.18 9.70 -22.09
CA PHE A 24 -2.76 11.09 -22.22
C PHE A 24 -3.85 12.07 -21.77
N ILE A 25 -5.09 11.85 -22.22
CA ILE A 25 -6.24 12.69 -21.85
C ILE A 25 -6.48 12.65 -20.34
N VAL A 26 -6.50 11.46 -19.74
CA VAL A 26 -6.83 11.33 -18.31
C VAL A 26 -5.68 11.77 -17.38
N THR A 27 -4.43 11.73 -17.85
CA THR A 27 -3.29 12.21 -17.08
C THR A 27 -3.24 13.75 -17.02
N ASN A 28 -3.78 14.42 -18.03
CA ASN A 28 -3.82 15.88 -18.09
C ASN A 28 -5.21 16.39 -17.67
N ILE A 29 -5.30 16.97 -16.47
CA ILE A 29 -6.56 17.45 -15.88
C ILE A 29 -7.29 18.45 -16.79
N ASN A 30 -6.56 19.35 -17.46
CA ASN A 30 -7.15 20.35 -18.34
C ASN A 30 -7.79 19.70 -19.58
N LEU A 31 -7.11 18.72 -20.19
CA LEU A 31 -7.63 17.94 -21.31
C LEU A 31 -8.80 17.06 -20.89
N SER A 32 -8.71 16.42 -19.72
CA SER A 32 -9.79 15.59 -19.18
C SER A 32 -11.05 16.41 -18.93
N ASN A 33 -10.93 17.62 -18.39
CA ASN A 33 -12.07 18.53 -18.23
C ASN A 33 -12.60 19.00 -19.59
N ALA A 34 -11.73 19.46 -20.49
CA ALA A 34 -12.14 20.01 -21.78
C ALA A 34 -12.81 18.99 -22.73
N LEU A 35 -12.35 17.73 -22.72
CA LEU A 35 -12.83 16.70 -23.64
C LEU A 35 -13.90 15.79 -23.03
N LEU A 36 -13.85 15.54 -21.71
CA LEU A 36 -14.73 14.57 -21.04
C LEU A 36 -15.65 15.23 -20.00
N GLY A 37 -15.47 16.52 -19.70
CA GLY A 37 -16.22 17.23 -18.65
C GLY A 37 -15.92 16.71 -17.25
N TRP A 38 -14.78 16.03 -17.06
CA TRP A 38 -14.44 15.41 -15.78
C TRP A 38 -13.84 16.43 -14.81
N SER A 39 -14.27 16.34 -13.55
CA SER A 39 -13.60 17.02 -12.43
C SER A 39 -12.21 16.44 -12.18
N GLU A 40 -11.36 17.19 -11.47
CA GLU A 40 -10.03 16.74 -11.04
C GLU A 40 -10.08 15.38 -10.33
N TYR A 41 -11.07 15.21 -9.43
CA TYR A 41 -11.27 13.97 -8.68
C TYR A 41 -11.65 12.78 -9.56
N GLN A 42 -12.55 12.98 -10.53
CA GLN A 42 -12.96 11.92 -11.46
C GLN A 42 -11.82 11.48 -12.38
N ALA A 43 -11.05 12.44 -12.89
CA ALA A 43 -9.89 12.16 -13.74
C ALA A 43 -8.83 11.36 -12.98
N VAL A 44 -8.52 11.78 -11.75
CA VAL A 44 -7.55 11.08 -10.89
C VAL A 44 -8.07 9.70 -10.47
N GLU A 45 -9.35 9.57 -10.13
CA GLU A 45 -9.97 8.26 -9.82
C GLU A 45 -9.83 7.28 -10.99
N PHE A 46 -10.17 7.70 -12.21
CA PHE A 46 -10.04 6.86 -13.39
C PHE A 46 -8.59 6.49 -13.66
N ARG A 47 -7.68 7.46 -13.56
CA ARG A 47 -6.23 7.22 -13.73
C ARG A 47 -5.73 6.17 -12.74
N ASP A 48 -6.07 6.31 -11.47
CA ASP A 48 -5.61 5.43 -10.41
C ASP A 48 -6.20 4.01 -10.57
N LYS A 49 -7.48 3.89 -10.96
CA LYS A 49 -8.09 2.62 -11.37
C LYS A 49 -7.39 2.01 -12.58
N LEU A 50 -7.05 2.82 -13.58
CA LEU A 50 -6.35 2.39 -14.78
C LEU A 50 -4.95 1.86 -14.43
N ILE A 51 -4.20 2.55 -13.57
CA ILE A 51 -2.90 2.10 -13.05
C ILE A 51 -3.04 0.74 -12.36
N TYR A 52 -4.07 0.59 -11.53
CA TYR A 52 -4.36 -0.69 -10.86
C TYR A 52 -4.67 -1.80 -11.88
N PHE A 53 -5.57 -1.57 -12.85
CA PHE A 53 -5.91 -2.57 -13.86
C PHE A 53 -4.76 -2.88 -14.83
N LEU A 54 -3.95 -1.89 -15.20
CA LEU A 54 -2.75 -2.08 -16.01
C LEU A 54 -1.76 -3.01 -15.33
N SER A 55 -1.58 -2.85 -14.02
CA SER A 55 -0.73 -3.75 -13.26
C SER A 55 -1.23 -5.20 -13.34
N LEU A 56 -2.54 -5.45 -13.25
CA LEU A 56 -3.15 -6.77 -13.41
C LEU A 56 -3.08 -7.30 -14.85
N GLY A 57 -3.30 -6.44 -15.84
CA GLY A 57 -3.23 -6.78 -17.26
C GLY A 57 -1.82 -7.25 -17.65
N TRP A 58 -0.78 -6.65 -17.06
CA TRP A 58 0.60 -7.11 -17.24
C TRP A 58 0.82 -8.54 -16.74
N TRP A 59 0.26 -8.90 -15.58
CA TRP A 59 0.31 -10.28 -15.09
C TRP A 59 -0.37 -11.27 -16.04
N PHE A 60 -1.50 -10.87 -16.64
CA PHE A 60 -2.23 -11.69 -17.59
C PHE A 60 -1.48 -11.89 -18.91
N ILE A 61 -0.88 -10.83 -19.47
CA ILE A 61 -0.05 -10.91 -20.69
C ILE A 61 1.15 -11.83 -20.45
N LEU A 62 1.80 -11.73 -19.29
CA LEU A 62 2.92 -12.61 -18.93
C LEU A 62 2.50 -14.06 -18.78
N PHE A 63 1.36 -14.33 -18.14
CA PHE A 63 0.79 -15.68 -18.07
C PHE A 63 0.58 -16.27 -19.46
N ILE A 64 0.02 -15.48 -20.39
CA ILE A 64 -0.15 -15.88 -21.79
C ILE A 64 1.21 -16.19 -22.43
N ILE A 65 2.22 -15.33 -22.27
CA ILE A 65 3.56 -15.55 -22.84
C ILE A 65 4.18 -16.85 -22.32
N ILE A 66 4.07 -17.13 -21.01
CA ILE A 66 4.59 -18.35 -20.39
C ILE A 66 3.86 -19.58 -20.94
N VAL A 67 2.52 -19.56 -20.98
CA VAL A 67 1.70 -20.68 -21.46
C VAL A 67 1.96 -20.96 -22.95
N PHE A 68 2.01 -19.91 -23.79
CA PHE A 68 2.33 -20.07 -25.21
C PHE A 68 3.79 -20.51 -25.42
N GLY A 69 4.73 -19.96 -24.66
CA GLY A 69 6.14 -20.36 -24.69
C GLY A 69 6.30 -21.85 -24.34
N PHE A 70 5.58 -22.31 -23.32
CA PHE A 70 5.54 -23.72 -22.94
C PHE A 70 4.92 -24.60 -24.03
N ALA A 71 3.75 -24.22 -24.57
CA ALA A 71 3.08 -24.97 -25.64
C ALA A 71 3.93 -25.11 -26.92
N ILE A 72 4.64 -24.03 -27.30
CA ILE A 72 5.56 -24.04 -28.45
C ILE A 72 6.80 -24.90 -28.15
N SER A 73 7.33 -24.84 -26.93
CA SER A 73 8.49 -25.65 -26.50
C SER A 73 8.18 -27.15 -26.55
N VAL A 74 7.01 -27.56 -26.04
CA VAL A 74 6.56 -28.97 -26.06
C VAL A 74 6.39 -29.47 -27.49
N LYS A 75 5.84 -28.66 -28.41
CA LYS A 75 5.68 -29.05 -29.83
C LYS A 75 6.99 -29.15 -30.61
N ASN A 76 8.03 -28.40 -30.24
CA ASN A 76 9.31 -28.31 -30.98
C ASN A 76 10.51 -28.91 -30.23
N PHE A 77 10.24 -29.82 -29.29
CA PHE A 77 11.19 -30.33 -28.28
C PHE A 77 12.54 -30.80 -28.85
N LYS A 78 12.56 -31.36 -30.07
CA LYS A 78 13.78 -31.92 -30.69
C LYS A 78 14.72 -30.91 -31.36
N LYS A 79 14.33 -29.66 -31.63
CA LYS A 79 15.17 -28.71 -32.40
C LYS A 79 15.53 -27.40 -31.69
N ARG A 80 14.73 -26.91 -30.74
CA ARG A 80 14.88 -25.55 -30.18
C ARG A 80 14.49 -25.41 -28.70
N TRP A 81 14.66 -26.48 -27.92
CA TRP A 81 14.33 -26.48 -26.48
C TRP A 81 15.02 -25.34 -25.70
N PHE A 82 16.26 -25.01 -26.07
CA PHE A 82 17.02 -23.91 -25.46
C PHE A 82 16.38 -22.53 -25.69
N ILE A 83 15.71 -22.30 -26.83
CA ILE A 83 15.03 -21.02 -27.11
C ILE A 83 13.78 -20.88 -26.24
N GLY A 84 13.05 -21.98 -26.03
CA GLY A 84 11.91 -22.00 -25.10
C GLY A 84 12.34 -21.69 -23.67
N ILE A 85 13.43 -22.30 -23.21
CA ILE A 85 14.01 -22.00 -21.88
C ILE A 85 14.51 -20.56 -21.81
N LEU A 86 15.19 -20.05 -22.85
CA LEU A 86 15.68 -18.68 -22.88
C LEU A 86 14.54 -17.66 -22.86
N ILE A 87 13.44 -17.90 -23.59
CA ILE A 87 12.23 -17.05 -23.53
C ILE A 87 11.62 -17.09 -22.14
N ILE A 88 11.55 -18.27 -21.49
CA ILE A 88 11.06 -18.38 -20.11
C ILE A 88 11.98 -17.62 -19.16
N ILE A 89 13.31 -17.78 -19.26
CA ILE A 89 14.29 -17.09 -18.40
C ILE A 89 14.25 -15.58 -18.62
N ILE A 90 14.25 -15.09 -19.87
CA ILE A 90 14.19 -13.66 -20.18
C ILE A 90 12.84 -13.07 -19.75
N SER A 91 11.72 -13.77 -20.00
CA SER A 91 10.40 -13.31 -19.56
C SER A 91 10.30 -13.31 -18.03
N THR A 92 10.92 -14.30 -17.36
CA THR A 92 11.01 -14.37 -15.89
C THR A 92 11.98 -13.33 -15.32
N GLY A 93 13.04 -12.97 -16.05
CA GLY A 93 13.98 -11.92 -15.68
C GLY A 93 13.41 -10.51 -15.85
N ILE A 94 12.68 -10.27 -16.94
CA ILE A 94 11.87 -9.06 -17.16
C ILE A 94 10.74 -9.01 -16.13
N TRP A 95 10.10 -10.14 -15.81
CA TRP A 95 9.16 -10.28 -14.70
C TRP A 95 9.78 -9.91 -13.36
N TYR A 96 11.01 -10.36 -13.07
CA TYR A 96 11.69 -9.98 -11.86
C TYR A 96 12.06 -8.49 -11.88
N LEU A 97 12.55 -7.91 -12.97
CA LEU A 97 12.96 -6.50 -12.99
C LEU A 97 11.77 -5.53 -12.97
N ILE A 98 10.73 -5.77 -13.78
CA ILE A 98 9.52 -4.95 -13.84
C ILE A 98 8.61 -5.27 -12.65
N GLY A 99 8.48 -6.54 -12.29
CA GLY A 99 7.73 -6.97 -11.11
C GLY A 99 8.41 -6.59 -9.81
N VAL A 100 9.73 -6.53 -9.68
CA VAL A 100 10.36 -6.00 -8.46
C VAL A 100 10.18 -4.47 -8.41
N SER A 101 10.30 -3.77 -9.54
CA SER A 101 10.06 -2.31 -9.59
C SER A 101 8.60 -1.90 -9.45
N THR A 102 7.63 -2.76 -9.80
CA THR A 102 6.18 -2.50 -9.65
C THR A 102 5.48 -3.28 -8.52
N SER A 103 6.08 -4.39 -8.03
CA SER A 103 5.46 -5.43 -7.20
C SER A 103 6.34 -6.09 -6.10
N ILE A 104 7.48 -5.48 -5.68
CA ILE A 104 7.85 -5.50 -4.24
C ILE A 104 6.61 -5.12 -3.37
N SER A 105 5.69 -4.43 -4.01
CA SER A 105 4.41 -3.88 -3.61
C SER A 105 3.31 -4.85 -3.10
N THR A 106 3.28 -6.17 -3.34
CA THR A 106 2.12 -7.02 -2.90
C THR A 106 2.35 -7.90 -1.68
N ILE A 107 3.58 -8.23 -1.30
CA ILE A 107 3.88 -9.04 -0.10
C ILE A 107 3.53 -8.26 1.17
N ASP A 108 3.85 -6.96 1.19
CA ASP A 108 3.63 -6.06 2.32
C ASP A 108 2.15 -5.88 2.68
N GLN A 109 1.31 -5.89 1.64
CA GLN A 109 -0.12 -5.61 1.74
C GLN A 109 -0.84 -6.54 2.69
N ASN A 110 -0.41 -7.80 2.72
CA ASN A 110 -1.12 -8.84 3.46
C ASN A 110 -0.70 -8.93 4.93
N ILE A 111 0.42 -8.32 5.31
CA ILE A 111 0.90 -8.42 6.69
C ILE A 111 -0.10 -7.76 7.64
N PHE A 112 -0.49 -6.52 7.34
CA PHE A 112 -1.40 -5.74 8.19
C PHE A 112 -2.89 -5.92 7.87
N ARG A 113 -3.22 -6.76 6.88
CA ARG A 113 -4.62 -7.04 6.47
C ARG A 113 -5.16 -8.37 6.98
N LYS A 114 -4.33 -9.19 7.63
CA LYS A 114 -4.76 -10.45 8.22
C LYS A 114 -4.50 -10.40 9.72
N LYS A 115 -5.49 -10.75 10.54
CA LYS A 115 -5.42 -10.68 12.02
C LYS A 115 -4.15 -11.30 12.59
N MET A 116 -3.92 -12.58 12.27
CA MET A 116 -2.78 -13.34 12.76
C MET A 116 -1.44 -12.78 12.25
N SER A 117 -1.40 -12.31 11.00
CA SER A 117 -0.19 -11.74 10.41
C SER A 117 0.18 -10.39 11.03
N SER A 118 -0.82 -9.53 11.25
CA SER A 118 -0.66 -8.22 11.89
C SER A 118 -0.16 -8.40 13.33
N TYR A 119 -0.84 -9.25 14.09
CA TYR A 119 -0.45 -9.59 15.46
C TYR A 119 0.99 -10.15 15.51
N SER A 120 1.32 -11.11 14.64
CA SER A 120 2.66 -11.69 14.57
C SER A 120 3.74 -10.67 14.21
N ALA A 121 3.46 -9.77 13.26
CA ALA A 121 4.36 -8.71 12.87
C ALA A 121 4.65 -7.75 14.04
N MET A 122 3.60 -7.30 14.74
CA MET A 122 3.76 -6.35 15.86
C MET A 122 4.44 -7.00 17.06
N THR A 123 3.97 -8.17 17.48
CA THR A 123 4.59 -8.90 18.61
C THR A 123 5.99 -9.42 18.32
N SER A 124 6.44 -9.44 17.05
CA SER A 124 7.85 -9.78 16.75
C SER A 124 8.84 -8.75 17.30
N LEU A 125 8.42 -7.52 17.62
CA LEU A 125 9.25 -6.55 18.32
C LEU A 125 9.66 -7.07 19.72
N LEU A 126 8.71 -7.67 20.44
CA LEU A 126 8.93 -8.26 21.77
C LEU A 126 9.92 -9.44 21.75
N LYS A 127 10.21 -10.00 20.57
CA LYS A 127 11.15 -11.12 20.40
C LYS A 127 12.59 -10.65 20.20
N LYS A 128 12.83 -9.33 20.05
CA LYS A 128 14.19 -8.78 19.92
C LYS A 128 14.99 -9.04 21.19
N LYS A 129 16.27 -9.41 21.02
CA LYS A 129 17.18 -9.78 22.11
C LYS A 129 17.15 -8.76 23.27
N ASP A 130 17.18 -7.48 22.94
CA ASP A 130 17.29 -6.40 23.94
C ASP A 130 15.98 -6.09 24.66
N LEU A 131 14.86 -6.55 24.09
CA LEU A 131 13.49 -6.25 24.54
C LEU A 131 12.75 -7.47 25.11
N ARG A 132 13.28 -8.68 24.89
CA ARG A 132 12.63 -9.94 25.24
C ARG A 132 12.33 -10.01 26.74
N GLN A 133 11.11 -10.43 27.07
CA GLN A 133 10.60 -10.59 28.45
C GLN A 133 10.50 -9.30 29.26
N LYS A 134 10.65 -8.12 28.65
CA LYS A 134 10.50 -6.84 29.33
C LYS A 134 9.11 -6.26 29.08
N ASP A 135 8.60 -5.51 30.06
CA ASP A 135 7.40 -4.70 29.85
C ASP A 135 7.80 -3.45 29.06
N ILE A 136 7.39 -3.43 27.80
CA ILE A 136 7.72 -2.34 26.88
C ILE A 136 6.60 -1.31 26.95
N GLN A 137 6.93 -0.07 27.26
CA GLN A 137 5.98 1.04 27.21
C GLN A 137 6.01 1.70 25.83
N LEU A 138 4.87 1.74 25.14
CA LEU A 138 4.69 2.42 23.87
C LEU A 138 4.32 3.89 24.13
N ILE A 139 4.97 4.80 23.41
CA ILE A 139 4.67 6.24 23.36
C ILE A 139 3.77 6.56 22.15
N SER A 140 4.10 6.00 20.99
CA SER A 140 3.25 6.12 19.80
C SER A 140 3.58 5.02 18.81
N TYR A 141 2.58 4.68 17.99
CA TYR A 141 2.77 3.79 16.86
C TYR A 141 2.21 4.44 15.60
N SER A 142 2.87 4.23 14.47
CA SER A 142 2.34 4.61 13.16
C SER A 142 2.60 3.54 12.13
N LEU A 143 1.64 3.32 11.25
CA LEU A 143 1.69 2.43 10.10
C LEU A 143 1.42 3.26 8.86
N HIS A 144 2.35 3.24 7.91
CA HIS A 144 2.35 4.10 6.73
C HIS A 144 2.23 3.28 5.45
N PHE A 145 1.42 3.76 4.52
CA PHE A 145 1.26 3.22 3.17
C PHE A 145 1.82 4.23 2.16
N ARG A 146 3.05 4.01 1.67
CA ARG A 146 3.73 4.96 0.75
C ARG A 146 2.97 5.19 -0.56
N ASN A 147 2.30 4.17 -1.08
CA ASN A 147 1.38 4.31 -2.20
C ASN A 147 -0.01 3.90 -1.73
N PRO A 148 -0.92 4.83 -1.42
CA PRO A 148 -2.26 4.51 -0.94
C PRO A 148 -3.12 3.76 -1.98
N VAL A 149 -2.96 4.07 -3.27
CA VAL A 149 -3.74 3.48 -4.38
C VAL A 149 -3.45 1.99 -4.50
N LEU A 150 -2.17 1.66 -4.65
CA LEU A 150 -1.73 0.28 -4.73
C LEU A 150 -1.66 -0.36 -3.35
N GLN A 151 -1.68 0.45 -2.28
CA GLN A 151 -1.50 0.09 -0.88
C GLN A 151 -0.13 -0.54 -0.58
N THR A 152 0.94 0.04 -1.12
CA THR A 152 2.29 -0.56 -1.20
C THR A 152 3.36 0.28 -0.52
N GLY A 153 4.54 -0.32 -0.30
CA GLY A 153 5.63 0.34 0.40
C GLY A 153 5.24 0.61 1.84
N VAL A 154 4.81 -0.44 2.54
CA VAL A 154 4.29 -0.31 3.89
C VAL A 154 5.44 -0.30 4.86
N TYR A 155 5.39 0.55 5.88
CA TYR A 155 6.29 0.48 7.02
C TYR A 155 5.59 0.88 8.30
N ALA A 156 6.05 0.38 9.43
CA ALA A 156 5.55 0.85 10.72
C ALA A 156 6.67 1.42 11.58
N VAL A 157 6.32 2.30 12.50
CA VAL A 157 7.23 2.93 13.43
C VAL A 157 6.63 2.78 14.83
N SER A 158 7.37 2.17 15.74
CA SER A 158 7.03 2.10 17.16
C SER A 158 8.01 2.94 17.94
N ARG A 159 7.51 3.92 18.68
CA ARG A 159 8.30 4.69 19.65
C ARG A 159 8.03 4.11 21.02
N ILE A 160 9.07 3.58 21.66
CA ILE A 160 8.96 2.90 22.94
C ILE A 160 9.92 3.52 23.94
N ILE A 161 9.63 3.38 25.22
CA ILE A 161 10.62 3.60 26.27
C ILE A 161 11.46 2.32 26.37
N ASN A 162 12.78 2.49 26.23
CA ASN A 162 13.71 1.40 26.42
C ASN A 162 13.69 0.97 27.89
N PRO A 163 13.33 -0.28 28.21
CA PRO A 163 13.22 -0.77 29.60
C PRO A 163 14.57 -0.90 30.33
N VAL A 164 15.70 -0.67 29.65
CA VAL A 164 17.05 -0.68 30.23
C VAL A 164 17.57 0.74 30.44
N THR A 165 17.45 1.59 29.43
CA THR A 165 18.04 2.93 29.47
C THR A 165 17.05 4.01 29.89
N GLU A 166 15.75 3.69 29.95
CA GLU A 166 14.66 4.64 30.20
C GLU A 166 14.56 5.78 29.18
N LEU A 167 15.25 5.62 28.03
CA LEU A 167 15.25 6.57 26.93
C LEU A 167 14.23 6.15 25.86
N GLN A 168 13.74 7.11 25.09
CA GLN A 168 12.93 6.81 23.92
C GLN A 168 13.76 6.16 22.82
N ASP A 169 13.31 5.01 22.35
CA ASP A 169 13.82 4.32 21.18
C ASP A 169 12.76 4.30 20.07
N GLU A 170 13.21 4.49 18.83
CA GLU A 170 12.35 4.37 17.65
C GLU A 170 12.72 3.11 16.86
N TYR A 171 11.74 2.22 16.68
CA TYR A 171 11.88 0.99 15.92
C TYR A 171 11.09 1.05 14.63
N TRP A 172 11.74 0.73 13.52
CA TRP A 172 11.14 0.71 12.18
C TRP A 172 10.86 -0.72 11.74
N TYR A 173 9.65 -0.95 11.24
CA TYR A 173 9.23 -2.19 10.64
C TYR A 173 9.18 -2.12 9.12
N TYR A 174 10.03 -2.90 8.47
CA TYR A 174 10.07 -3.06 7.03
C TYR A 174 9.60 -4.48 6.63
N PRO A 175 8.33 -4.66 6.23
CA PRO A 175 7.74 -5.92 5.77
C PRO A 175 8.60 -6.69 4.75
N THR A 176 9.14 -5.98 3.76
CA THR A 176 9.91 -6.53 2.64
C THR A 176 11.32 -6.91 2.99
N ASN A 177 11.86 -6.40 4.10
CA ASN A 177 13.26 -6.59 4.45
C ASN A 177 13.38 -7.79 5.41
N PRO A 178 13.83 -8.96 4.94
CA PRO A 178 13.91 -10.15 5.78
C PRO A 178 14.91 -10.00 6.94
N PHE A 179 15.87 -9.07 6.83
CA PHE A 179 16.94 -8.86 7.81
C PHE A 179 16.68 -7.67 8.76
N LEU A 180 15.89 -6.68 8.32
CA LEU A 180 15.62 -5.44 9.07
C LEU A 180 14.13 -5.28 9.40
N LYS A 181 13.46 -6.37 9.79
CA LYS A 181 12.04 -6.32 10.16
C LYS A 181 11.74 -5.42 11.34
N TRP A 182 12.59 -5.34 12.35
CA TRP A 182 12.48 -4.32 13.39
C TRP A 182 13.88 -3.75 13.60
N SER A 183 14.15 -2.55 13.10
CA SER A 183 15.47 -1.91 13.22
C SER A 183 15.36 -0.67 14.10
N LYS A 184 16.22 -0.59 15.13
CA LYS A 184 16.34 0.61 15.94
C LYS A 184 16.95 1.74 15.10
N SER A 185 16.33 2.91 15.12
CA SER A 185 16.89 4.16 14.61
C SER A 185 17.88 4.73 15.64
N SER A 186 18.93 5.42 15.19
CA SER A 186 20.12 5.76 15.98
C SER A 186 19.92 6.80 17.10
N ASN A 187 18.71 7.32 17.30
CA ASN A 187 18.51 8.49 18.14
C ASN A 187 17.82 8.11 19.45
N ASN A 188 18.54 8.31 20.56
CA ASN A 188 17.95 8.41 21.89
C ASN A 188 17.65 9.89 22.12
N ILE A 189 16.37 10.26 22.29
CA ILE A 189 15.97 11.63 22.61
C ILE A 189 15.30 11.59 24.00
N THR A 190 15.72 12.49 24.89
CA THR A 190 15.04 12.73 26.16
C THR A 190 13.85 13.65 25.93
N LEU A 191 12.64 13.15 26.15
CA LEU A 191 11.41 13.95 26.16
C LEU A 191 10.66 13.70 27.48
N PRO A 192 9.83 14.64 27.94
CA PRO A 192 8.95 14.40 29.08
C PRO A 192 8.01 13.24 28.75
N VAL A 193 8.00 12.23 29.63
CA VAL A 193 7.15 11.04 29.54
C VAL A 193 5.94 11.31 30.40
N ASP A 194 4.81 11.64 29.79
CA ASP A 194 3.58 11.76 30.58
C ASP A 194 2.62 10.61 30.30
N GLU A 195 2.51 10.09 29.06
CA GLU A 195 1.54 9.02 28.78
C GLU A 195 2.09 7.90 27.89
N THR A 196 2.10 6.68 28.44
CA THR A 196 2.49 5.45 27.73
C THR A 196 1.47 4.33 27.95
N ILE A 197 1.52 3.32 27.09
CA ILE A 197 0.75 2.09 27.24
C ILE A 197 1.64 0.87 27.09
N SER A 198 1.45 -0.12 27.95
CA SER A 198 2.16 -1.41 27.83
C SER A 198 1.86 -2.05 26.47
N TYR A 199 2.91 -2.41 25.74
CA TYR A 199 2.84 -2.95 24.37
C TYR A 199 1.98 -4.22 24.29
N ASN A 200 1.91 -4.99 25.38
CA ASN A 200 1.13 -6.21 25.50
C ASN A 200 -0.38 -5.95 25.68
N LYS A 201 -0.78 -4.75 26.12
CA LYS A 201 -2.18 -4.35 26.27
C LYS A 201 -2.81 -3.86 24.97
N ILE A 202 -2.02 -3.67 23.92
CA ILE A 202 -2.49 -3.15 22.64
C ILE A 202 -3.08 -4.29 21.80
N PRO A 203 -4.34 -4.18 21.36
CA PRO A 203 -4.99 -5.21 20.55
C PRO A 203 -4.58 -5.11 19.06
N TRP A 204 -3.35 -5.54 18.76
CA TRP A 204 -2.73 -5.46 17.42
C TRP A 204 -3.47 -6.24 16.31
N ASP A 205 -4.33 -7.18 16.68
CA ASP A 205 -5.14 -7.98 15.77
C ASP A 205 -6.36 -7.21 15.22
N LEU A 206 -6.66 -6.03 15.77
CA LEU A 206 -7.75 -5.16 15.30
C LEU A 206 -7.38 -4.29 14.10
N ILE A 207 -6.10 -4.07 13.82
CA ILE A 207 -5.60 -3.25 12.69
C ILE A 207 -6.30 -3.62 11.37
N PRO A 208 -6.36 -4.90 10.94
CA PRO A 208 -7.05 -5.29 9.71
C PRO A 208 -8.53 -4.90 9.65
N LYS A 209 -9.24 -5.02 10.78
CA LYS A 209 -10.67 -4.69 10.87
C LYS A 209 -10.86 -3.20 10.65
N MET A 210 -10.13 -2.36 11.39
CA MET A 210 -10.22 -0.91 11.28
C MET A 210 -9.84 -0.43 9.87
N LEU A 211 -8.78 -0.98 9.28
CA LEU A 211 -8.39 -0.67 7.89
C LEU A 211 -9.52 -1.00 6.90
N SER A 212 -10.18 -2.15 7.07
CA SER A 212 -11.29 -2.58 6.21
C SER A 212 -12.51 -1.66 6.36
N GLU A 213 -12.90 -1.34 7.59
CA GLU A 213 -14.05 -0.49 7.88
C GLU A 213 -13.84 0.94 7.38
N SER A 214 -12.67 1.53 7.64
CA SER A 214 -12.32 2.86 7.14
C SER A 214 -12.27 2.91 5.62
N LYS A 215 -11.70 1.88 4.96
CA LYS A 215 -11.73 1.80 3.49
C LYS A 215 -13.16 1.77 2.94
N GLN A 216 -14.06 1.03 3.59
CA GLN A 216 -15.48 1.00 3.18
C GLN A 216 -16.16 2.35 3.34
N ARG A 217 -15.86 3.11 4.41
CA ARG A 217 -16.40 4.47 4.59
C ARG A 217 -15.85 5.44 3.56
N VAL A 218 -14.53 5.47 3.37
CA VAL A 218 -13.86 6.32 2.38
C VAL A 218 -14.41 6.08 0.97
N ASN A 219 -14.64 4.83 0.58
CA ASN A 219 -15.19 4.49 -0.74
C ASN A 219 -16.64 4.94 -0.97
N LYS A 220 -17.38 5.33 0.08
CA LYS A 220 -18.75 5.85 -0.01
C LYS A 220 -18.82 7.37 -0.07
N LEU A 221 -17.69 8.05 0.07
CA LEU A 221 -17.65 9.51 0.03
C LEU A 221 -17.90 10.03 -1.39
N PRO A 222 -18.50 11.23 -1.53
CA PRO A 222 -18.78 11.84 -2.83
C PRO A 222 -17.50 12.30 -3.55
N VAL A 223 -16.37 12.33 -2.86
CA VAL A 223 -15.08 12.77 -3.35
C VAL A 223 -14.11 11.58 -3.35
N TYR A 224 -13.30 11.45 -4.40
CA TYR A 224 -12.30 10.39 -4.48
C TYR A 224 -11.11 10.65 -3.56
N TYR A 225 -10.83 9.67 -2.71
CA TYR A 225 -9.61 9.58 -1.91
C TYR A 225 -8.74 8.46 -2.44
N ARG A 226 -7.41 8.65 -2.43
CA ARG A 226 -6.47 7.64 -2.90
C ARG A 226 -6.43 6.38 -2.03
N GLY A 227 -6.97 6.48 -0.83
CA GLY A 227 -7.07 5.40 0.16
C GLY A 227 -6.49 5.82 1.50
N ILE A 228 -6.53 4.87 2.46
CA ILE A 228 -5.89 5.05 3.77
C ILE A 228 -4.37 5.12 3.56
N SER A 229 -3.75 6.22 3.98
CA SER A 229 -2.31 6.45 3.87
C SER A 229 -1.58 6.19 5.18
N ILE A 230 -2.25 6.36 6.31
CA ILE A 230 -1.64 6.19 7.63
C ILE A 230 -2.63 5.70 8.68
N LEU A 231 -2.14 4.91 9.62
CA LEU A 231 -2.81 4.54 10.85
C LEU A 231 -1.89 4.89 12.01
N ILE A 232 -2.39 5.65 12.98
CA ILE A 232 -1.64 6.13 14.14
C ILE A 232 -2.32 5.60 15.41
N LEU A 233 -1.54 5.12 16.37
CA LEU A 233 -1.96 4.93 17.75
C LEU A 233 -1.25 5.97 18.60
N SER A 234 -2.01 6.84 19.22
CA SER A 234 -1.52 7.90 20.09
C SER A 234 -2.50 8.16 21.21
N GLU A 235 -1.99 8.83 22.22
CA GLU A 235 -2.76 9.34 23.35
C GLU A 235 -3.35 10.72 23.01
N SER A 236 -4.56 10.99 23.50
CA SER A 236 -5.16 12.33 23.53
C SER A 236 -6.15 12.48 24.70
N GLY A 237 -5.84 13.33 25.68
CA GLY A 237 -6.76 13.62 26.80
C GLY A 237 -6.99 12.46 27.77
N GLY A 238 -5.92 11.76 28.16
CA GLY A 238 -5.92 10.61 29.07
C GLY A 238 -6.39 9.30 28.43
N ARG A 239 -6.49 9.22 27.09
CA ARG A 239 -7.08 8.08 26.38
C ARG A 239 -6.35 7.77 25.08
N TRP A 240 -6.25 6.49 24.76
CA TRP A 240 -5.59 6.01 23.56
C TRP A 240 -6.57 5.81 22.41
N TYR A 241 -6.19 6.31 21.24
CA TYR A 241 -7.01 6.25 20.03
C TYR A 241 -6.24 5.76 18.83
N TRP A 242 -6.92 5.01 17.97
CA TRP A 242 -6.45 4.76 16.62
C TRP A 242 -7.01 5.83 15.69
N THR A 243 -6.14 6.51 14.96
CA THR A 243 -6.51 7.45 13.91
C THR A 243 -6.12 6.86 12.57
N LEU A 244 -7.10 6.63 11.69
CA LEU A 244 -6.88 6.13 10.34
C LEU A 244 -7.16 7.25 9.35
N SER A 245 -6.11 7.73 8.68
CA SER A 245 -6.24 8.89 7.79
C SER A 245 -6.11 8.52 6.32
N ALA A 246 -6.86 9.22 5.49
CA ALA A 246 -6.86 9.09 4.05
C ALA A 246 -6.35 10.37 3.38
N GLU A 247 -5.59 10.19 2.31
CA GLU A 247 -5.11 11.28 1.48
C GLU A 247 -6.08 11.59 0.34
N ASP A 248 -6.26 12.88 0.10
CA ASP A 248 -6.91 13.38 -1.11
C ASP A 248 -6.01 13.20 -2.35
N ILE A 249 -6.50 13.65 -3.50
CA ILE A 249 -5.78 13.57 -4.77
C ILE A 249 -4.50 14.41 -4.82
N ARG A 250 -4.31 15.35 -3.88
CA ARG A 250 -3.15 16.25 -3.76
C ARG A 250 -2.14 15.77 -2.72
N GLY A 251 -2.43 14.68 -2.02
CA GLY A 251 -1.56 14.11 -0.98
C GLY A 251 -1.72 14.77 0.39
N HIS A 252 -2.79 15.54 0.60
CA HIS A 252 -3.11 16.08 1.91
C HIS A 252 -4.01 15.11 2.68
N THR A 253 -3.72 14.95 3.96
CA THR A 253 -4.61 14.24 4.88
C THR A 253 -5.82 15.13 5.18
N THR A 254 -6.96 14.83 4.55
CA THR A 254 -8.19 15.63 4.70
C THR A 254 -9.36 14.84 5.30
N TYR A 255 -9.16 13.55 5.55
CA TYR A 255 -10.12 12.65 6.18
C TYR A 255 -9.40 11.78 7.21
N SER A 256 -9.98 11.64 8.41
CA SER A 256 -9.50 10.76 9.47
C SER A 256 -10.67 10.11 10.19
N ASP A 257 -10.65 8.78 10.32
CA ASP A 257 -11.51 8.05 11.25
C ASP A 257 -10.81 7.87 12.59
N ILE A 258 -11.54 8.05 13.68
CA ILE A 258 -11.06 7.84 15.05
C ILE A 258 -11.75 6.62 15.65
N TYR A 259 -10.96 5.77 16.29
CA TYR A 259 -11.43 4.60 17.03
C TYR A 259 -10.84 4.58 18.43
N SER A 260 -11.58 3.99 19.38
CA SER A 260 -11.06 3.67 20.70
C SER A 260 -9.95 2.63 20.62
N LEU A 261 -9.14 2.48 21.67
CA LEU A 261 -8.10 1.44 21.76
C LEU A 261 -8.63 0.04 21.41
N GLU A 262 -9.86 -0.29 21.82
CA GLU A 262 -10.55 -1.56 21.55
C GLU A 262 -11.12 -1.68 20.13
N GLY A 263 -10.82 -0.72 19.25
CA GLY A 263 -11.23 -0.71 17.85
C GLY A 263 -12.73 -0.45 17.65
N LYS A 264 -13.37 0.30 18.56
CA LYS A 264 -14.72 0.82 18.35
C LYS A 264 -14.64 2.15 17.64
N TYR A 265 -15.37 2.31 16.54
CA TYR A 265 -15.47 3.59 15.84
C TYR A 265 -16.09 4.64 16.75
N ILE A 266 -15.51 5.84 16.75
CA ILE A 266 -15.96 6.99 17.55
C ILE A 266 -16.54 8.05 16.62
N GLU A 267 -15.70 8.59 15.74
CA GLU A 267 -16.08 9.70 14.87
C GLU A 267 -15.19 9.76 13.62
N THR A 268 -15.55 10.67 12.72
CA THR A 268 -14.77 11.02 11.55
C THR A 268 -14.51 12.51 11.55
N ASN A 269 -13.25 12.89 11.34
CA ASN A 269 -12.83 14.27 11.16
C ASN A 269 -12.50 14.50 9.68
N THR A 270 -13.26 15.38 9.05
CA THR A 270 -12.98 15.90 7.70
C THR A 270 -12.47 17.33 7.82
N ALA A 271 -11.38 17.66 7.13
CA ALA A 271 -10.80 19.02 7.14
C ALA A 271 -11.67 20.09 6.43
N ALA A 272 -12.96 19.81 6.17
CA ALA A 272 -13.89 20.71 5.51
C ALA A 272 -14.85 21.41 6.50
N SER A 273 -14.31 22.18 7.45
CA SER A 273 -14.97 23.38 8.04
C SER A 273 -14.12 24.08 9.11
N THR A 274 -13.00 24.69 8.71
CA THR A 274 -12.51 25.93 9.36
C THR A 274 -12.00 26.90 8.29
N SER A 275 -12.84 27.21 7.31
CA SER A 275 -12.86 28.57 6.77
C SER A 275 -14.04 29.28 7.42
N ASN A 276 -13.81 29.84 8.61
CA ASN A 276 -14.74 30.84 9.12
C ASN A 276 -14.74 31.99 8.12
N SER A 277 -15.86 32.13 7.42
CA SER A 277 -16.31 33.42 6.93
C SER A 277 -16.35 34.38 8.12
N LYS A 278 -15.46 35.35 8.12
CA LYS A 278 -15.71 36.69 8.65
C LYS A 278 -15.24 37.68 7.59
#